data_AF-A0A3M5FWF0-F1
#
_entry.id   AF-A0A3M5FWF0-F1
#
_cell.length_a   1.000
_cell.length_b   1.000
_cell.length_c   1.000
_cell.angle_alpha   90.00
_cell.angle_beta   90.00
_cell.angle_gamma   90.00
#
_symmetry.space_group_name_H-M   'P 1'
#
loop_
_entity.id
_entity.type
_entity.pdbx_description
1 polymer ?
#
loop_
_entity_poly.entity_id
_entity_poly.type
_entity_poly.pdbx_seq_one_letter_code
_entity_poly.pdbx_strand_id
1 'polypeptide(L)'
;MIKRTLVPNKGELGILLVALACLPSIACADWLTTLNQLGSNIRLGLYTLAGTLGLACLIWSGAQWLIARSNGDRSHTFMDYLQQVGVLLVVGGSVALGTAAWQVFGTGVPG
;
A
#
# COMPACT_ATOMS: atom_id res chain seq x y z
N MET A 1 15.55 -48.26 -27.15
CA MET A 1 14.99 -46.88 -27.21
C MET A 1 13.53 -46.99 -27.65
N ILE A 2 12.58 -46.91 -26.73
CA ILE A 2 11.15 -47.05 -27.02
C ILE A 2 10.58 -45.64 -27.23
N LYS A 3 10.27 -45.29 -28.48
CA LYS A 3 9.49 -44.09 -28.81
C LYS A 3 8.04 -44.34 -28.40
N ARG A 4 7.63 -43.85 -27.22
CA ARG A 4 6.21 -43.76 -26.87
C ARG A 4 5.61 -42.53 -27.53
N THR A 5 4.96 -42.73 -28.67
CA THR A 5 4.05 -41.76 -29.25
C THR A 5 2.88 -41.58 -28.28
N LEU A 6 2.86 -40.44 -27.57
CA LEU A 6 1.68 -39.94 -26.86
C LEU A 6 0.61 -39.61 -27.91
N VAL A 7 -0.13 -40.60 -28.36
CA VAL A 7 -1.38 -40.39 -29.10
C VAL A 7 -2.46 -40.29 -28.01
N PRO A 8 -2.93 -39.08 -27.66
CA PRO A 8 -3.86 -38.92 -26.56
C PRO A 8 -5.20 -39.59 -26.91
N ASN A 9 -5.73 -40.37 -25.96
CA ASN A 9 -7.02 -41.03 -26.16
C ASN A 9 -8.16 -39.99 -26.12
N LYS A 10 -9.30 -40.26 -26.76
CA LYS A 10 -10.43 -39.32 -26.88
C LYS A 10 -10.93 -38.80 -25.52
N GLY A 11 -10.79 -39.62 -24.47
CA GLY A 11 -11.08 -39.22 -23.09
C GLY A 11 -10.06 -38.25 -22.49
N GLU A 12 -8.77 -38.41 -22.76
CA GLU A 12 -7.71 -37.50 -22.29
C GLU A 12 -7.80 -36.13 -22.99
N LEU A 13 -8.14 -36.14 -24.29
CA LEU A 13 -8.46 -34.92 -25.05
C LEU A 13 -9.68 -34.20 -24.48
N GLY A 14 -10.71 -34.94 -24.06
CA GLY A 14 -11.90 -34.38 -23.43
C GLY A 14 -11.60 -33.72 -22.09
N ILE A 15 -10.78 -34.36 -21.24
CA ILE A 15 -10.36 -33.81 -19.95
C ILE A 15 -9.49 -32.56 -20.15
N LEU A 16 -8.58 -32.57 -21.13
CA LEU A 16 -7.78 -31.40 -21.48
C LEU A 16 -8.64 -30.24 -21.99
N LEU A 17 -9.65 -30.50 -22.81
CA LEU A 17 -10.58 -29.48 -23.30
C LEU A 17 -11.43 -28.88 -22.18
N VAL A 18 -11.92 -29.70 -21.25
CA VAL A 18 -12.67 -29.23 -20.08
C VAL A 18 -11.77 -28.42 -19.16
N ALA A 19 -10.53 -28.86 -18.92
CA ALA A 19 -9.56 -28.09 -18.15
C ALA A 19 -9.28 -26.74 -18.83
N LEU A 20 -9.04 -26.71 -20.14
CA LEU A 20 -8.79 -25.49 -20.91
C LEU A 20 -10.00 -24.54 -20.92
N ALA A 21 -11.22 -25.08 -20.94
CA ALA A 21 -12.46 -24.31 -20.88
C ALA A 21 -12.78 -23.79 -19.47
N CYS A 22 -12.26 -24.44 -18.41
CA CYS A 22 -12.37 -23.97 -17.03
C CYS A 22 -11.25 -22.99 -16.61
N LEU A 23 -10.11 -22.96 -17.32
CA LEU A 23 -9.07 -21.93 -17.13
C LEU A 23 -9.61 -20.49 -17.23
N PRO A 24 -10.41 -20.10 -18.26
CA PRO A 24 -10.93 -18.75 -18.34
C PRO A 24 -11.91 -18.43 -17.21
N SER A 25 -12.69 -19.38 -16.70
CA SER A 25 -13.59 -19.15 -15.56
C SER A 25 -12.87 -18.91 -14.23
N ILE A 26 -11.66 -19.46 -14.08
CA ILE A 26 -10.79 -19.22 -12.90
C ILE A 26 -9.98 -17.93 -13.11
N ALA A 27 -9.61 -17.61 -14.35
CA ALA A 27 -8.89 -16.40 -14.72
C ALA A 27 -9.78 -15.13 -14.76
N CYS A 28 -11.07 -15.27 -15.04
CA CYS A 28 -12.06 -14.18 -15.01
C CYS A 28 -12.71 -13.99 -13.64
N ALA A 29 -12.17 -14.65 -12.61
CA ALA A 29 -12.64 -14.53 -11.25
C ALA A 29 -12.24 -13.14 -10.69
N ASP A 30 -13.08 -12.15 -10.97
CA ASP A 30 -12.91 -10.71 -10.73
C ASP A 30 -12.84 -10.31 -9.23
N TRP A 31 -12.96 -11.31 -8.34
CA TRP A 31 -12.82 -11.14 -6.90
C TRP A 31 -11.38 -10.75 -6.51
N LEU A 32 -10.36 -11.25 -7.23
CA LEU A 32 -8.96 -10.90 -6.95
C LEU A 32 -8.68 -9.43 -7.31
N THR A 33 -9.23 -8.95 -8.42
CA THR A 33 -9.16 -7.55 -8.85
C THR A 33 -9.89 -6.64 -7.86
N THR A 34 -11.10 -7.05 -7.46
CA THR A 34 -11.92 -6.33 -6.48
C THR A 34 -11.22 -6.22 -5.12
N LEU A 35 -10.61 -7.31 -4.63
CA LEU A 35 -9.84 -7.31 -3.39
C LEU A 35 -8.59 -6.41 -3.47
N ASN A 36 -7.88 -6.43 -4.59
CA ASN A 36 -6.74 -5.55 -4.79
C ASN A 36 -7.15 -4.07 -4.84
N GLN A 37 -8.28 -3.74 -5.50
CA GLN A 37 -8.82 -2.38 -5.51
C GLN A 37 -9.24 -1.92 -4.11
N LEU A 38 -9.94 -2.77 -3.34
CA LEU A 38 -10.29 -2.47 -1.95
C LEU A 38 -9.05 -2.25 -1.08
N GLY A 39 -8.04 -3.12 -1.21
CA GLY A 39 -6.76 -2.98 -0.52
C GLY A 39 -6.04 -1.68 -0.87
N SER A 40 -6.03 -1.29 -2.15
CA SER A 40 -5.43 -0.04 -2.61
C SER A 40 -6.17 1.19 -2.06
N ASN A 41 -7.50 1.18 -2.09
CA ASN A 41 -8.34 2.25 -1.56
C ASN A 41 -8.16 2.43 -0.04
N ILE A 42 -8.06 1.33 0.71
CA ILE A 42 -7.80 1.38 2.17
C ILE A 42 -6.41 1.99 2.44
N ARG A 43 -5.38 1.63 1.67
CA ARG A 43 -4.04 2.20 1.80
C ARG A 43 -4.05 3.72 1.54
N LEU A 44 -4.69 4.14 0.45
CA LEU A 44 -4.89 5.56 0.12
C LEU A 44 -5.63 6.31 1.23
N GLY A 45 -6.69 5.70 1.78
CA GLY A 45 -7.43 6.23 2.93
C GLY A 45 -6.54 6.40 4.16
N LEU A 46 -5.73 5.39 4.50
CA LEU A 46 -4.79 5.49 5.63
C LEU A 46 -3.72 6.58 5.42
N TYR A 47 -3.17 6.72 4.22
CA TYR A 47 -2.17 7.76 3.94
C TYR A 47 -2.74 9.17 4.05
N THR A 48 -3.95 9.38 3.53
CA THR A 48 -4.63 10.68 3.63
C THR A 48 -5.02 11.03 5.06
N LEU A 49 -5.49 10.05 5.84
CA LEU A 49 -5.77 10.25 7.27
C LEU A 49 -4.50 10.52 8.08
N ALA A 50 -3.42 9.76 7.85
CA ALA A 50 -2.14 10.00 8.52
C ALA A 50 -1.57 11.38 8.18
N GLY A 51 -1.67 11.81 6.93
CA GLY A 51 -1.22 13.14 6.49
C GLY A 51 -2.02 14.28 7.12
N THR A 52 -3.35 14.16 7.17
CA THR A 52 -4.21 15.20 7.75
C THR A 52 -4.04 15.31 9.27
N LEU A 53 -3.94 14.19 9.98
CA LEU A 53 -3.66 14.18 11.42
C LEU A 53 -2.26 14.75 11.73
N GLY A 54 -1.25 14.41 10.92
CA GLY A 54 0.08 14.96 11.06
C GLY A 54 0.13 16.47 10.87
N LEU A 55 -0.56 16.99 9.84
CA LEU A 55 -0.70 18.43 9.61
C LEU A 55 -1.44 19.14 10.74
N ALA A 56 -2.54 18.56 11.23
CA ALA A 56 -3.29 19.12 12.35
C ALA A 56 -2.42 19.23 13.61
N CYS A 57 -1.60 18.21 13.88
CA CYS A 57 -0.67 18.21 15.01
C CYS A 57 0.40 19.31 14.88
N LEU A 58 0.94 19.51 13.66
CA LEU A 58 1.88 20.61 13.39
C LEU A 58 1.24 21.99 13.56
N ILE A 59 0.02 22.19 13.04
CA ILE A 59 -0.69 23.47 13.18
C ILE A 59 -0.94 23.78 14.66
N TRP A 60 -1.36 22.78 15.44
CA TRP A 60 -1.60 22.92 16.87
C TRP A 60 -0.32 23.29 17.65
N SER A 61 0.78 22.59 17.36
CA SER A 61 2.09 22.88 17.95
C SER A 61 2.58 24.30 17.65
N GLY A 62 2.38 24.75 16.41
CA GLY A 62 2.69 26.12 15.99
C GLY A 62 1.84 27.16 16.72
N ALA A 63 0.55 26.88 16.92
CA ALA A 63 -0.35 27.75 17.69
C ALA A 63 0.08 27.87 19.16
N GLN A 64 0.43 26.76 19.81
CA GLN A 64 0.90 26.77 21.19
C GLN A 64 2.22 27.55 21.36
N TRP A 65 3.13 27.43 20.40
CA TRP A 65 4.37 28.22 20.37
C TRP A 65 4.12 29.73 20.26
N LEU A 66 3.16 30.14 19.42
CA LEU A 66 2.78 31.54 19.25
C LEU A 66 2.15 32.10 20.53
N ILE A 67 1.28 31.32 21.18
CA ILE A 67 0.64 31.66 22.46
C ILE A 67 1.68 31.78 23.59
N ALA A 68 2.64 30.85 23.66
CA ALA A 68 3.71 30.88 24.66
C ALA A 68 4.55 32.17 24.55
N ARG A 69 4.88 32.58 23.31
CA ARG A 69 5.56 33.87 23.08
C ARG A 69 4.72 35.08 23.49
N SER A 70 3.41 35.07 23.22
CA SER A 70 2.55 36.20 23.59
C SER A 70 2.37 36.34 25.11
N ASN A 71 2.44 35.23 25.85
CA ASN A 71 2.34 35.23 27.32
C ASN A 71 3.69 35.46 28.03
N GLY A 72 4.81 35.56 27.29
CA GLY A 72 6.15 35.67 27.89
C GLY A 72 6.63 34.38 28.57
N ASP A 73 5.96 33.26 28.31
CA ASP A 73 6.18 31.98 28.98
C ASP A 73 7.03 31.05 28.11
N ARG A 74 7.98 30.31 28.69
CA ARG A 74 8.86 29.38 27.96
C ARG A 74 8.34 27.93 27.93
N SER A 75 7.08 27.73 28.29
CA SER A 75 6.43 26.42 28.37
C SER A 75 6.48 25.62 27.07
N HIS A 76 6.39 26.29 25.91
CA HIS A 76 6.47 25.63 24.60
C HIS A 76 7.50 26.33 23.72
N THR A 77 8.59 25.62 23.41
CA THR A 77 9.74 26.20 22.70
C THR A 77 9.67 25.91 21.21
N PHE A 78 10.36 26.72 20.40
CA PHE A 78 10.53 26.45 18.96
C PHE A 78 11.17 25.07 18.71
N MET A 79 11.98 24.59 19.66
CA MET A 79 12.59 23.28 19.55
C MET A 79 11.59 22.12 19.68
N ASP A 80 10.55 22.26 20.49
CA ASP A 80 9.50 21.24 20.60
C ASP A 80 8.71 21.12 19.29
N TYR A 81 8.50 22.26 18.62
CA TYR A 81 7.91 22.32 17.28
C TYR A 81 8.81 21.61 16.24
N LEU A 82 10.10 21.94 16.21
CA LEU A 82 11.06 21.31 15.30
C LEU A 82 11.20 19.80 15.54
N GLN A 83 11.12 19.35 16.80
CA GLN A 83 11.14 17.94 17.14
C GLN A 83 9.90 17.22 16.59
N GLN A 84 8.72 17.82 16.70
CA GLN A 84 7.50 17.27 16.08
C GLN A 84 7.57 17.25 14.54
N VAL A 85 8.11 18.28 13.91
CA VAL A 85 8.38 18.28 12.45
C VAL A 85 9.34 17.15 12.09
N GLY A 86 10.41 16.95 12.85
CA GLY A 86 11.39 15.89 12.65
C GLY A 86 10.76 14.49 12.76
N VAL A 87 9.93 14.26 13.77
CA VAL A 87 9.19 12.99 13.93
C VAL A 87 8.26 12.76 12.74
N LEU A 88 7.53 13.79 12.30
CA LEU A 88 6.65 13.69 11.13
C LEU A 88 7.42 13.36 9.85
N LEU A 89 8.61 13.94 9.66
CA LEU A 89 9.47 13.67 8.51
C LEU A 89 9.99 12.23 8.51
N VAL A 90 10.38 11.70 9.67
CA VAL A 90 10.85 10.32 9.80
C VAL A 90 9.71 9.32 9.58
N VAL A 91 8.55 9.56 10.19
CA VAL A 91 7.37 8.69 10.02
C VAL A 91 6.86 8.78 8.58
N GLY A 92 6.69 9.97 8.02
CA GLY A 92 6.28 10.16 6.63
C GLY A 92 7.28 9.57 5.64
N GLY A 93 8.58 9.77 5.89
CA GLY A 93 9.67 9.23 5.06
C GLY A 93 9.75 7.72 5.10
N SER A 94 9.66 7.09 6.27
CA SER A 94 9.65 5.63 6.40
C SER A 94 8.42 5.01 5.73
N VAL A 95 7.27 5.65 5.84
CA VAL A 95 6.06 5.24 5.13
C VAL A 95 6.28 5.34 3.62
N ALA A 96 6.76 6.48 3.11
CA ALA A 96 7.02 6.68 1.67
C ALA A 96 8.05 5.68 1.11
N LEU A 97 9.13 5.41 1.84
CA LEU A 97 10.12 4.40 1.49
C LEU A 97 9.52 2.99 1.51
N GLY A 98 8.66 2.68 2.49
CA GLY A 98 7.90 1.43 2.54
C GLY A 98 6.96 1.26 1.35
N THR A 99 6.28 2.33 0.92
CA THR A 99 5.45 2.31 -0.28
C THR A 99 6.28 2.12 -1.54
N ALA A 100 7.40 2.83 -1.67
CA ALA A 100 8.31 2.68 -2.80
C ALA A 100 8.90 1.26 -2.87
N ALA A 101 9.32 0.71 -1.72
CA ALA A 101 9.79 -0.67 -1.62
C ALA A 101 8.68 -1.66 -2.00
N TRP A 102 7.42 -1.40 -1.62
CA TRP A 102 6.29 -2.23 -2.04
C TRP A 102 6.04 -2.18 -3.55
N GLN A 103 6.25 -1.03 -4.20
CA GLN A 103 6.16 -0.95 -5.67
C GLN A 103 7.28 -1.73 -6.37
N VAL A 104 8.46 -1.84 -5.75
CA VAL A 104 9.61 -2.57 -6.33
C VAL A 104 9.54 -4.08 -6.04
N PHE A 105 9.12 -4.47 -4.84
CA PHE A 105 9.20 -5.87 -4.36
C PHE A 105 7.85 -6.53 -4.11
N GLY A 106 6.77 -5.76 -3.95
CA GLY A 106 5.46 -6.24 -3.53
C GLY A 106 4.46 -6.46 -4.67
N THR A 107 4.72 -5.91 -5.87
CA THR A 107 3.91 -6.19 -7.05
C THR A 107 4.56 -7.33 -7.82
N GLY A 108 4.02 -8.55 -7.71
CA GLY A 108 4.39 -9.69 -8.56
C GLY A 108 4.00 -9.52 -10.05
N VAL A 109 3.91 -8.29 -10.53
CA VAL A 109 3.66 -7.93 -11.93
C VAL A 109 4.89 -7.13 -12.37
N PRO A 110 5.77 -7.72 -13.21
CA PRO A 110 6.79 -6.94 -13.90
C PRO A 110 6.09 -5.98 -14.85
N GLY A 111 6.58 -4.73 -14.90
CA GLY A 111 6.17 -3.77 -15.91
C GLY A 111 6.45 -4.23 -17.34
#